data_AF-W3WQI0-F1
#
_entry.id   AF-W3WQI0-F1
#
_cell.length_a   1.000
_cell.length_b   1.000
_cell.length_c   1.000
_cell.angle_alpha   90.00
_cell.angle_beta   90.00
_cell.angle_gamma   90.00
#
_symmetry.space_group_name_H-M   'P 1'
#
loop_
_entity.id
_entity.type
_entity.pdbx_description
1 polymer ?
#
loop_
_entity_poly.entity_id
_entity_poly.type
_entity_poly.pdbx_seq_one_letter_code
_entity_poly.pdbx_strand_id
1 'polypeptide(L)'
;MVSVLKLPDFKDEWGKTRAALLNALGKWDGLDDEILLVVAEQLDGRSDRNSRYYMGASNISSTAAMFFHTRPQPNNKVLGAISDHLENTDWTSRKGALEAFGNWSQLSDEILTNIAAHLGNYITSETAFKVMMKQEALPFTVLKQYMQWMYEASLQTSFSEHIYWLADGKPCITIGGRKVYWVKSRNDGADLDADDIKWLQESVLKWRQGLKRKHSS
;
A
#
# COMPACT_ATOMS: atom_id res chain seq x y z
N MET A 1 27.67 17.92 -15.84
CA MET A 1 26.56 18.89 -15.69
C MET A 1 25.30 18.21 -16.24
N VAL A 2 24.60 17.47 -15.39
CA VAL A 2 23.23 17.05 -15.70
C VAL A 2 22.36 18.17 -15.18
N SER A 3 21.71 18.89 -16.08
CA SER A 3 20.75 19.92 -15.73
C SER A 3 19.67 19.27 -14.88
N VAL A 4 19.53 19.70 -13.64
CA VAL A 4 18.43 19.31 -12.74
C VAL A 4 17.15 19.56 -13.52
N LEU A 5 16.47 18.48 -13.93
CA LEU A 5 15.14 18.52 -14.52
C LEU A 5 14.17 18.88 -13.39
N LYS A 6 14.22 20.14 -12.94
CA LYS A 6 13.11 20.73 -12.20
C LYS A 6 11.96 20.76 -13.18
N LEU A 7 11.01 19.84 -13.05
CA LEU A 7 9.72 19.99 -13.71
C LEU A 7 9.16 21.34 -13.24
N PRO A 8 8.89 22.29 -14.15
CA PRO A 8 8.42 23.60 -13.72
C PRO A 8 7.16 23.54 -12.85
N ASP A 9 6.97 24.56 -12.03
CA ASP A 9 5.79 24.73 -11.21
C ASP A 9 4.59 25.10 -12.11
N PHE A 10 3.95 24.07 -12.68
CA PHE A 10 2.90 24.23 -13.69
C PHE A 10 1.51 24.25 -13.05
N LYS A 11 0.91 25.44 -12.97
CA LYS A 11 -0.49 25.61 -12.52
C LYS A 11 -1.48 25.15 -13.59
N ASP A 12 -2.31 24.19 -13.19
CA ASP A 12 -3.75 24.00 -13.43
C ASP A 12 -4.29 23.68 -14.85
N GLU A 13 -3.59 23.95 -15.96
CA GLU A 13 -4.10 23.56 -17.31
C GLU A 13 -3.44 22.32 -17.94
N TRP A 14 -2.50 21.67 -17.24
CA TRP A 14 -1.54 20.76 -17.87
C TRP A 14 -1.62 19.29 -17.41
N GLY A 15 -2.68 18.88 -16.71
CA GLY A 15 -2.84 17.50 -16.19
C GLY A 15 -2.66 16.43 -17.26
N LYS A 16 -3.21 16.65 -18.47
CA LYS A 16 -3.04 15.74 -19.62
C LYS A 16 -1.59 15.62 -20.09
N THR A 17 -0.86 16.72 -20.14
CA THR A 17 0.54 16.70 -20.58
C THR A 17 1.46 16.12 -19.52
N ARG A 18 1.19 16.38 -18.23
CA ARG A 18 1.90 15.71 -17.12
C ARG A 18 1.67 14.21 -17.18
N ALA A 19 0.42 13.77 -17.37
CA ALA A 19 0.10 12.35 -17.54
C ALA A 19 0.79 11.75 -18.77
N ALA A 20 0.82 12.47 -19.90
CA ALA A 20 1.54 12.04 -21.09
C ALA A 20 3.06 11.92 -20.86
N LEU A 21 3.66 12.86 -20.12
CA LEU A 21 5.06 12.80 -19.74
C LEU A 21 5.35 11.60 -18.83
N LEU A 22 4.54 11.37 -17.80
CA LEU A 22 4.69 10.20 -16.92
C LEU A 22 4.58 8.90 -17.71
N ASN A 23 3.63 8.80 -18.64
CA ASN A 23 3.50 7.64 -19.53
C ASN A 23 4.72 7.45 -20.45
N ALA A 24 5.35 8.54 -20.91
CA ALA A 24 6.56 8.47 -21.71
C ALA A 24 7.77 8.05 -20.86
N LEU A 25 7.94 8.64 -19.67
CA LEU A 25 8.98 8.29 -18.70
C LEU A 25 8.86 6.84 -18.23
N GLY A 26 7.64 6.30 -18.12
CA GLY A 26 7.39 4.91 -17.73
C GLY A 26 7.96 3.88 -18.71
N LYS A 27 8.35 4.30 -19.92
CA LYS A 27 9.03 3.44 -20.90
C LYS A 27 10.56 3.47 -20.77
N TRP A 28 11.11 4.23 -19.83
CA TRP A 28 12.55 4.39 -19.63
C TRP A 28 12.99 3.68 -18.35
N ASP A 29 13.80 2.63 -18.50
CA ASP A 29 14.22 1.79 -17.37
C ASP A 29 15.29 2.46 -16.49
N GLY A 30 16.10 3.36 -17.06
CA GLY A 30 17.26 3.98 -16.40
C GLY A 30 17.04 5.37 -15.82
N LEU A 31 15.93 5.61 -15.13
CA LEU A 31 15.68 6.89 -14.44
C LEU A 31 16.36 6.91 -13.07
N ASP A 32 17.01 8.04 -12.75
CA ASP A 32 17.62 8.27 -11.45
C ASP A 32 16.58 8.61 -10.37
N ASP A 33 17.05 8.65 -9.12
CA ASP A 33 16.21 8.95 -7.96
C ASP A 33 15.63 10.36 -7.98
N GLU A 34 16.28 11.33 -8.63
CA GLU A 34 15.77 12.70 -8.69
C GLU A 34 14.47 12.73 -9.51
N ILE A 35 14.45 12.06 -10.66
CA ILE A 35 13.23 11.92 -11.46
C ILE A 35 12.17 11.14 -10.68
N LEU A 36 12.55 10.07 -9.98
CA LEU A 36 11.60 9.29 -9.17
C LEU A 36 10.96 10.13 -8.05
N LEU A 37 11.73 10.98 -7.38
CA LEU A 37 11.20 11.88 -6.35
C LEU A 37 10.20 12.87 -6.93
N VAL A 38 10.50 13.43 -8.11
CA VAL A 38 9.58 14.34 -8.79
C VAL A 38 8.29 13.63 -9.21
N VAL A 39 8.36 12.35 -9.61
CA VAL A 39 7.15 11.56 -9.89
C VAL A 39 6.39 11.23 -8.60
N ALA A 40 7.07 10.98 -7.49
CA ALA A 40 6.43 10.76 -6.19
C ALA A 40 5.60 11.98 -5.78
N GLU A 41 6.10 13.21 -5.97
CA GLU A 41 5.33 14.44 -5.71
C GLU A 41 4.00 14.50 -6.48
N GLN A 42 3.93 13.87 -7.67
CA GLN A 42 2.71 13.81 -8.48
C GLN A 42 1.65 12.85 -7.93
N LEU A 43 1.94 12.10 -6.87
CA LEU A 43 0.93 11.32 -6.15
C LEU A 43 -0.07 12.23 -5.43
N ASP A 44 0.25 13.51 -5.19
CA ASP A 44 -0.69 14.45 -4.59
C ASP A 44 -1.82 14.82 -5.56
N GLY A 45 -3.02 14.29 -5.28
CA GLY A 45 -4.23 14.57 -6.09
C GLY A 45 -4.79 15.98 -5.93
N ARG A 46 -4.16 16.86 -5.14
CA ARG A 46 -4.64 18.25 -4.93
C ARG A 46 -4.62 19.07 -6.21
N SER A 47 -3.66 18.85 -7.10
CA SER A 47 -3.60 19.53 -8.41
C SER A 47 -4.80 19.19 -9.31
N ASP A 48 -5.54 18.11 -9.02
CA ASP A 48 -6.64 17.64 -9.85
C ASP A 48 -8.02 18.21 -9.41
N ARG A 49 -8.12 18.83 -8.22
CA ARG A 49 -9.40 19.30 -7.67
C ARG A 49 -10.03 20.48 -8.41
N ASN A 50 -9.26 21.19 -9.24
CA ASN A 50 -9.76 22.35 -9.99
C ASN A 50 -10.46 21.95 -11.31
N SER A 51 -10.36 20.68 -11.73
CA SER A 51 -11.09 20.17 -12.90
C SER A 51 -12.53 19.88 -12.51
N ARG A 52 -13.41 20.87 -12.71
CA ARG A 52 -14.89 20.77 -12.60
C ARG A 52 -15.52 19.68 -13.49
N TYR A 53 -14.71 18.98 -14.28
CA TYR A 53 -15.10 17.85 -15.11
C TYR A 53 -14.19 16.66 -14.78
N TYR A 54 -14.80 15.47 -14.75
CA TYR A 54 -14.19 14.14 -14.86
C TYR A 54 -14.00 13.29 -13.59
N MET A 55 -15.01 12.45 -13.37
CA MET A 55 -14.88 11.05 -12.93
C MET A 55 -14.28 10.13 -14.04
N GLY A 56 -13.40 10.63 -14.91
CA GLY A 56 -12.99 9.87 -16.12
C GLY A 56 -11.74 10.36 -16.89
N ALA A 57 -11.02 11.36 -16.40
CA ALA A 57 -9.71 11.73 -16.90
C ALA A 57 -8.68 11.12 -15.95
N SER A 58 -7.65 10.48 -16.50
CA SER A 58 -6.51 9.94 -15.75
C SER A 58 -6.03 11.00 -14.75
N ASN A 59 -6.34 10.79 -13.47
CA ASN A 59 -5.83 11.61 -12.37
C ASN A 59 -4.30 11.49 -12.39
N ILE A 60 -3.61 12.59 -12.14
CA ILE A 60 -2.15 12.58 -12.21
C ILE A 60 -1.59 11.61 -11.17
N SER A 61 -2.26 11.53 -10.03
CA SER A 61 -1.98 10.59 -8.94
C SER A 61 -2.01 9.12 -9.38
N SER A 62 -3.06 8.62 -10.05
CA SER A 62 -3.04 7.22 -10.51
C SER A 62 -2.11 7.00 -11.70
N THR A 63 -1.81 8.04 -12.49
CA THR A 63 -0.78 7.93 -13.54
C THR A 63 0.61 7.77 -12.93
N ALA A 64 0.91 8.53 -11.88
CA ALA A 64 2.14 8.40 -11.10
C ALA A 64 2.21 7.05 -10.36
N ALA A 65 1.09 6.59 -9.80
CA ALA A 65 1.02 5.27 -9.18
C ALA A 65 1.29 4.16 -10.21
N MET A 66 0.70 4.25 -11.41
CA MET A 66 0.94 3.31 -12.51
C MET A 66 2.41 3.33 -12.98
N PHE A 67 3.02 4.52 -13.02
CA PHE A 67 4.44 4.66 -13.30
C PHE A 67 5.29 3.85 -12.31
N PHE A 68 5.02 3.93 -11.00
CA PHE A 68 5.73 3.12 -10.02
C PHE A 68 5.39 1.63 -10.11
N HIS A 69 4.13 1.30 -10.40
CA HIS A 69 3.64 -0.08 -10.49
C HIS A 69 4.42 -0.92 -11.52
N THR A 70 4.87 -0.30 -12.61
CA THR A 70 5.58 -1.01 -13.68
C THR A 70 7.08 -1.13 -13.46
N ARG A 71 7.62 -0.66 -12.33
CA ARG A 71 9.06 -0.51 -12.12
C ARG A 71 9.59 -1.31 -10.93
N PRO A 72 10.91 -1.62 -10.94
CA PRO A 72 11.59 -2.18 -9.77
C PRO A 72 11.42 -1.29 -8.53
N GLN A 73 11.49 -1.90 -7.35
CA GLN A 73 11.44 -1.16 -6.08
C GLN A 73 12.60 -0.15 -6.03
N PRO A 74 12.32 1.15 -5.81
CA PRO A 74 13.35 2.16 -5.72
C PRO A 74 14.02 2.13 -4.34
N ASN A 75 15.01 2.99 -4.13
CA ASN A 75 15.68 3.07 -2.83
C ASN A 75 14.81 3.71 -1.73
N ASN A 76 15.30 3.64 -0.48
CA ASN A 76 14.57 4.11 0.69
C ASN A 76 14.22 5.60 0.66
N LYS A 77 14.99 6.44 -0.05
CA LYS A 77 14.69 7.88 -0.16
C LYS A 77 13.40 8.09 -0.94
N VAL A 78 13.25 7.41 -2.08
CA VAL A 78 12.03 7.47 -2.90
C VAL A 78 10.86 6.81 -2.17
N LEU A 79 11.09 5.66 -1.52
CA LEU A 79 10.04 4.99 -0.74
C LEU A 79 9.52 5.87 0.40
N GLY A 80 10.41 6.60 1.10
CA GLY A 80 10.05 7.58 2.12
C GLY A 80 9.16 8.69 1.55
N ALA A 81 9.57 9.28 0.41
CA ALA A 81 8.77 10.30 -0.25
C ALA A 81 7.36 9.81 -0.63
N ILE A 82 7.23 8.57 -1.13
CA ILE A 82 5.91 7.96 -1.40
C ILE A 82 5.15 7.75 -0.09
N SER A 83 5.82 7.33 0.98
CA SER A 83 5.20 7.13 2.30
C SER A 83 4.65 8.43 2.90
N ASP A 84 5.28 9.59 2.66
CA ASP A 84 4.80 10.89 3.18
C ASP A 84 3.37 11.20 2.67
N HIS A 85 2.99 10.68 1.51
CA HIS A 85 1.63 10.83 0.97
C HIS A 85 0.56 10.02 1.73
N LEU A 86 0.95 9.00 2.51
CA LEU A 86 0.03 8.24 3.36
C LEU A 86 -0.55 9.10 4.50
N GLU A 87 0.19 10.10 4.96
CA GLU A 87 -0.25 11.04 6.01
C GLU A 87 -1.04 12.24 5.48
N ASN A 88 -1.15 12.39 4.15
CA ASN A 88 -1.86 13.52 3.55
C ASN A 88 -3.35 13.46 3.87
N THR A 89 -3.97 14.62 4.09
CA THR A 89 -5.42 14.73 4.35
C THR A 89 -6.28 14.36 3.15
N ASP A 90 -5.74 14.44 1.93
CA ASP A 90 -6.43 14.03 0.70
C ASP A 90 -6.44 12.49 0.53
N TRP A 91 -7.63 11.91 0.41
CA TRP A 91 -7.79 10.47 0.20
C TRP A 91 -7.23 9.99 -1.14
N THR A 92 -7.22 10.85 -2.17
CA THR A 92 -6.64 10.51 -3.48
C THR A 92 -5.13 10.36 -3.39
N SER A 93 -4.48 11.24 -2.62
CA SER A 93 -3.03 11.20 -2.34
C SER A 93 -2.64 9.91 -1.63
N ARG A 94 -3.38 9.56 -0.56
CA ARG A 94 -3.18 8.29 0.17
C ARG A 94 -3.40 7.06 -0.72
N LYS A 95 -4.44 7.08 -1.55
CA LYS A 95 -4.74 5.99 -2.47
C LYS A 95 -3.64 5.81 -3.52
N GLY A 96 -3.17 6.89 -4.13
CA GLY A 96 -2.07 6.85 -5.10
C GLY A 96 -0.79 6.29 -4.50
N ALA A 97 -0.45 6.67 -3.26
CA ALA A 97 0.70 6.12 -2.55
C ALA A 97 0.58 4.61 -2.32
N LEU A 98 -0.58 4.13 -1.85
CA LEU A 98 -0.84 2.71 -1.68
C LEU A 98 -0.78 1.95 -3.02
N GLU A 99 -1.33 2.51 -4.10
CA GLU A 99 -1.25 1.92 -5.44
C GLU A 99 0.21 1.83 -5.94
N ALA A 100 1.03 2.85 -5.68
CA ALA A 100 2.45 2.88 -6.04
C ALA A 100 3.25 1.75 -5.36
N PHE A 101 2.96 1.46 -4.07
CA PHE A 101 3.58 0.34 -3.35
C PHE A 101 3.15 -1.06 -3.86
N GLY A 102 2.08 -1.15 -4.65
CA GLY A 102 1.33 -2.38 -4.91
C GLY A 102 2.08 -3.55 -5.57
N ASN A 103 3.27 -3.34 -6.14
CA ASN A 103 4.06 -4.41 -6.77
C ASN A 103 5.36 -4.76 -6.04
N TRP A 104 5.69 -4.07 -4.95
CA TRP A 104 6.95 -4.29 -4.25
C TRP A 104 6.78 -5.22 -3.06
N SER A 105 7.66 -6.22 -2.92
CA SER A 105 7.55 -7.30 -1.93
C SER A 105 8.52 -7.19 -0.75
N GLN A 106 9.41 -6.19 -0.78
CA GLN A 106 10.51 -6.00 0.18
C GLN A 106 10.47 -4.61 0.83
N LEU A 107 9.27 -4.14 1.18
CA LEU A 107 9.09 -2.89 1.92
C LEU A 107 9.61 -3.01 3.36
N SER A 108 10.16 -1.92 3.90
CA SER A 108 10.65 -1.90 5.29
C SER A 108 9.51 -2.03 6.30
N ASP A 109 9.83 -2.47 7.53
CA ASP A 109 8.87 -2.57 8.63
C ASP A 109 8.20 -1.22 8.95
N GLU A 110 8.93 -0.11 8.79
CA GLU A 110 8.40 1.25 8.94
C GLU A 110 7.33 1.56 7.89
N ILE A 111 7.61 1.32 6.61
CA ILE A 111 6.65 1.53 5.52
C ILE A 111 5.42 0.63 5.70
N LEU A 112 5.62 -0.63 6.09
CA LEU A 112 4.52 -1.56 6.34
C LEU A 112 3.66 -1.12 7.53
N THR A 113 4.24 -0.52 8.55
CA THR A 113 3.51 0.07 9.68
C THR A 113 2.62 1.23 9.20
N ASN A 114 3.16 2.12 8.37
CA ASN A 114 2.41 3.23 7.78
C ASN A 114 1.27 2.73 6.89
N ILE A 115 1.52 1.73 6.03
CA ILE A 115 0.48 1.09 5.21
C ILE A 115 -0.60 0.45 6.10
N ALA A 116 -0.22 -0.24 7.18
CA ALA A 116 -1.14 -0.93 8.06
C ALA A 116 -2.09 0.02 8.81
N ALA A 117 -1.66 1.27 9.08
CA ALA A 117 -2.51 2.31 9.64
C ALA A 117 -3.74 2.62 8.75
N HIS A 118 -3.68 2.31 7.45
CA HIS A 118 -4.79 2.51 6.51
C HIS A 118 -5.77 1.35 6.42
N LEU A 119 -5.51 0.22 7.07
CA LEU A 119 -6.41 -0.94 7.10
C LEU A 119 -7.75 -0.61 7.79
N GLY A 120 -7.77 0.33 8.74
CA GLY A 120 -8.98 0.78 9.43
C GLY A 120 -9.80 1.82 8.69
N ASN A 121 -9.35 2.31 7.53
CA ASN A 121 -10.02 3.35 6.76
C ASN A 121 -10.77 2.75 5.56
N TYR A 122 -12.08 2.97 5.49
CA TYR A 122 -12.95 2.34 4.49
C TYR A 122 -12.54 2.59 3.02
N ILE A 123 -11.89 3.72 2.70
CA ILE A 123 -11.47 4.05 1.32
C ILE A 123 -10.22 3.27 0.93
N THR A 124 -9.30 3.11 1.88
CA THR A 124 -7.93 2.63 1.64
C THR A 124 -7.67 1.22 2.14
N SER A 125 -8.60 0.65 2.91
CA SER A 125 -8.45 -0.65 3.58
C SER A 125 -8.11 -1.78 2.59
N GLU A 126 -8.86 -1.88 1.50
CA GLU A 126 -8.64 -2.91 0.48
C GLU A 126 -7.28 -2.77 -0.20
N THR A 127 -6.91 -1.55 -0.62
CA THR A 127 -5.62 -1.30 -1.28
C THR A 127 -4.46 -1.57 -0.33
N ALA A 128 -4.54 -1.10 0.92
CA ALA A 128 -3.53 -1.38 1.94
C ALA A 128 -3.38 -2.89 2.17
N PHE A 129 -4.49 -3.62 2.31
CA PHE A 129 -4.47 -5.07 2.46
C PHE A 129 -3.80 -5.76 1.26
N LYS A 130 -4.13 -5.36 0.02
CA LYS A 130 -3.50 -5.92 -1.19
C LYS A 130 -1.99 -5.68 -1.22
N VAL A 131 -1.51 -4.51 -0.83
CA VAL A 131 -0.06 -4.21 -0.72
C VAL A 131 0.60 -5.13 0.31
N MET A 132 -0.03 -5.33 1.47
CA MET A 132 0.47 -6.23 2.51
C MET A 132 0.55 -7.68 2.00
N MET A 133 -0.42 -8.12 1.21
CA MET A 133 -0.43 -9.47 0.62
C MET A 133 0.61 -9.69 -0.49
N LYS A 134 1.26 -8.62 -0.97
CA LYS A 134 2.36 -8.69 -1.94
C LYS A 134 3.72 -8.87 -1.29
N GLN A 135 3.82 -8.68 0.02
CA GLN A 135 5.06 -8.88 0.76
C GLN A 135 5.46 -10.36 0.77
N GLU A 136 6.77 -10.60 0.91
CA GLU A 136 7.31 -11.95 1.09
C GLU A 136 6.95 -12.52 2.47
N ALA A 137 6.98 -11.66 3.48
CA ALA A 137 6.62 -11.98 4.86
C ALA A 137 6.07 -10.72 5.55
N LEU A 138 5.29 -10.92 6.60
CA LEU A 138 4.70 -9.87 7.40
C LEU A 138 5.32 -9.85 8.81
N PRO A 139 5.94 -8.74 9.24
CA PRO A 139 6.55 -8.61 10.56
C PRO A 139 5.48 -8.51 11.65
N PHE A 140 5.24 -9.59 12.35
CA PHE A 140 4.20 -9.71 13.37
C PHE A 140 4.39 -8.68 14.49
N THR A 141 5.62 -8.48 14.98
CA THR A 141 5.86 -7.58 16.12
C THR A 141 5.37 -6.16 15.86
N VAL A 142 5.63 -5.60 14.67
CA VAL A 142 5.20 -4.22 14.35
C VAL A 142 3.75 -4.16 13.89
N LEU A 143 3.23 -5.24 13.28
CA LEU A 143 1.87 -5.29 12.75
C LEU A 143 0.81 -5.78 13.74
N LYS A 144 1.22 -6.29 14.90
CA LYS A 144 0.33 -6.87 15.93
C LYS A 144 -0.85 -5.96 16.27
N GLN A 145 -0.61 -4.65 16.38
CA GLN A 145 -1.63 -3.66 16.73
C GLN A 145 -2.71 -3.45 15.64
N TYR A 146 -2.40 -3.78 14.39
CA TYR A 146 -3.32 -3.62 13.25
C TYR A 146 -4.02 -4.94 12.88
N MET A 147 -3.79 -6.03 13.60
CA MET A 147 -4.27 -7.37 13.23
C MET A 147 -5.80 -7.46 13.12
N GLN A 148 -6.53 -6.73 13.96
CA GLN A 148 -7.98 -6.68 13.84
C GLN A 148 -8.40 -6.06 12.50
N TRP A 149 -7.81 -4.92 12.13
CA TRP A 149 -8.11 -4.28 10.84
C TRP A 149 -7.61 -5.11 9.66
N MET A 150 -6.48 -5.82 9.79
CA MET A 150 -6.03 -6.78 8.80
C MET A 150 -7.08 -7.89 8.59
N TYR A 151 -7.65 -8.42 9.68
CA TYR A 151 -8.71 -9.41 9.62
C TYR A 151 -9.98 -8.84 8.96
N GLU A 152 -10.43 -7.65 9.37
CA GLU A 152 -11.60 -6.99 8.78
C GLU A 152 -11.42 -6.66 7.28
N ALA A 153 -10.26 -6.14 6.89
CA ALA A 153 -9.92 -5.87 5.49
C ALA A 153 -9.87 -7.16 4.66
N SER A 154 -9.36 -8.25 5.24
CA SER A 154 -9.35 -9.56 4.58
C SER A 154 -10.75 -10.11 4.32
N LEU A 155 -11.70 -9.88 5.24
CA LEU A 155 -13.10 -10.26 5.06
C LEU A 155 -13.76 -9.44 3.95
N GLN A 156 -13.52 -8.14 3.91
CA GLN A 156 -14.00 -7.28 2.81
C GLN A 156 -13.44 -7.73 1.46
N THR A 157 -12.16 -8.08 1.41
CA THR A 157 -11.51 -8.55 0.18
C THR A 157 -11.97 -9.96 -0.20
N SER A 158 -12.42 -10.77 0.77
CA SER A 158 -12.82 -12.16 0.55
C SER A 158 -14.07 -12.34 -0.33
N PHE A 159 -14.82 -11.26 -0.55
CA PHE A 159 -15.93 -11.25 -1.52
C PHE A 159 -15.45 -11.36 -2.97
N SER A 160 -14.22 -10.96 -3.26
CA SER A 160 -13.64 -10.99 -4.60
C SER A 160 -12.49 -12.00 -4.75
N GLU A 161 -11.84 -12.38 -3.64
CA GLU A 161 -10.70 -13.28 -3.64
C GLU A 161 -10.83 -14.38 -2.58
N HIS A 162 -10.30 -15.57 -2.86
CA HIS A 162 -10.28 -16.65 -1.89
C HIS A 162 -9.20 -16.39 -0.82
N ILE A 163 -9.61 -15.97 0.37
CA ILE A 163 -8.72 -15.62 1.48
C ILE A 163 -8.92 -16.57 2.67
N TYR A 164 -7.82 -17.10 3.20
CA TYR A 164 -7.81 -17.98 4.38
C TYR A 164 -6.77 -17.53 5.39
N TRP A 165 -7.16 -17.47 6.67
CA TRP A 165 -6.22 -17.32 7.78
C TRP A 165 -5.90 -18.69 8.35
N LEU A 166 -4.62 -19.07 8.28
CA LEU A 166 -4.10 -20.28 8.89
C LEU A 166 -3.31 -19.86 10.12
N ALA A 167 -3.81 -20.22 11.31
CA ALA A 167 -3.16 -19.92 12.57
C ALA A 167 -2.49 -21.15 13.20
N ASP A 168 -2.74 -22.35 12.68
CA ASP A 168 -2.13 -23.59 13.15
C ASP A 168 -0.82 -23.86 12.39
N GLY A 169 0.20 -24.34 13.11
CA GLY A 169 1.53 -24.54 12.54
C GLY A 169 2.25 -23.20 12.32
N LYS A 170 2.73 -22.94 11.10
CA LYS A 170 3.37 -21.67 10.74
C LYS A 170 2.30 -20.67 10.28
N PRO A 171 1.96 -19.63 11.08
CA PRO A 171 0.81 -18.80 10.77
C PRO A 171 1.00 -18.04 9.45
N CYS A 172 -0.05 -18.00 8.64
CA CYS A 172 -0.03 -17.31 7.36
C CYS A 172 -1.43 -16.89 6.90
N ILE A 173 -1.46 -15.91 5.99
CA ILE A 173 -2.64 -15.59 5.20
C ILE A 173 -2.45 -16.19 3.81
N THR A 174 -3.45 -16.90 3.32
CA THR A 174 -3.49 -17.40 1.94
C THR A 174 -4.44 -16.55 1.11
N ILE A 175 -4.01 -16.10 -0.05
CA ILE A 175 -4.82 -15.31 -1.00
C ILE A 175 -4.54 -15.79 -2.43
N GLY A 176 -5.58 -16.21 -3.15
CA GLY A 176 -5.41 -16.74 -4.52
C GLY A 176 -4.40 -17.89 -4.63
N GLY A 177 -4.22 -18.67 -3.56
CA GLY A 177 -3.23 -19.75 -3.46
C GLY A 177 -1.82 -19.32 -3.02
N ARG A 178 -1.50 -18.02 -2.99
CA ARG A 178 -0.24 -17.51 -2.43
C ARG A 178 -0.33 -17.47 -0.91
N LYS A 179 0.69 -17.99 -0.23
CA LYS A 179 0.85 -17.89 1.23
C LYS A 179 1.78 -16.74 1.59
N VAL A 180 1.35 -15.89 2.51
CA VAL A 180 2.14 -14.82 3.11
C VAL A 180 2.28 -15.13 4.60
N TYR A 181 3.49 -15.41 5.03
CA TYR A 181 3.77 -15.88 6.38
C TYR A 181 3.99 -14.73 7.35
N TRP A 182 3.57 -14.95 8.59
CA TRP A 182 3.97 -14.10 9.71
C TRP A 182 5.35 -14.53 10.19
N VAL A 183 6.23 -13.55 10.37
CA VAL A 183 7.55 -13.72 11.00
C VAL A 183 7.63 -12.77 12.21
N LYS A 184 8.43 -13.09 13.21
CA LYS A 184 8.59 -12.24 14.41
C LYS A 184 9.10 -10.85 14.00
N SER A 185 10.25 -10.81 13.30
CA SER A 185 10.81 -9.64 12.63
C SER A 185 11.33 -10.02 11.24
N ARG A 186 11.40 -9.06 10.31
CA ARG A 186 12.04 -9.30 9.01
C ARG A 186 13.57 -9.43 9.11
N ASN A 187 14.19 -8.86 10.14
CA ASN A 187 15.65 -8.83 10.28
C ASN A 187 16.23 -10.17 10.75
N ASP A 188 15.50 -10.91 11.58
CA ASP A 188 15.90 -12.23 12.08
C ASP A 188 15.24 -13.38 11.32
N GLY A 189 14.13 -13.11 10.61
CA GLY A 189 13.33 -14.11 9.92
C GLY A 189 12.77 -15.17 10.87
N ALA A 190 12.77 -14.89 12.17
CA ALA A 190 12.40 -15.86 13.18
C ALA A 190 10.91 -16.18 13.07
N ASP A 191 10.57 -17.45 13.22
CA ASP A 191 9.17 -17.86 13.32
C ASP A 191 8.55 -17.34 14.62
N LEU A 192 7.22 -17.25 14.65
CA LEU A 192 6.49 -16.87 15.85
C LEU A 192 6.67 -17.91 16.95
N ASP A 193 6.82 -17.43 18.19
CA ASP A 193 6.82 -18.28 19.37
C ASP A 193 5.41 -18.78 19.71
N ALA A 194 5.32 -19.77 20.61
CA ALA A 194 4.06 -20.39 20.98
C ALA A 194 3.06 -19.39 21.60
N ASP A 195 3.54 -18.36 22.30
CA ASP A 195 2.69 -17.34 22.92
C ASP A 195 2.09 -16.41 21.87
N ASP A 196 2.87 -16.02 20.86
CA ASP A 196 2.38 -15.24 19.72
C ASP A 196 1.35 -16.02 18.90
N ILE A 197 1.60 -17.30 18.62
CA ILE A 197 0.67 -18.16 17.88
C ILE A 197 -0.65 -18.28 18.64
N LYS A 198 -0.57 -18.59 19.94
CA LYS A 198 -1.74 -18.70 20.82
C LYS A 198 -2.53 -17.38 20.87
N TRP A 199 -1.83 -16.25 21.01
CA TRP A 199 -2.47 -14.93 20.99
C TRP A 199 -3.22 -14.68 19.68
N LEU A 200 -2.62 -15.05 18.53
CA LEU A 200 -3.24 -14.86 17.22
C LEU A 200 -4.50 -15.71 17.07
N GLN A 201 -4.43 -16.99 17.46
CA GLN A 201 -5.58 -17.91 17.44
C GLN A 201 -6.75 -17.37 18.29
N GLU A 202 -6.47 -16.97 19.53
CA GLU A 202 -7.49 -16.43 20.44
C GLU A 202 -8.08 -15.12 19.92
N SER A 203 -7.25 -14.26 19.32
CA SER A 203 -7.68 -12.96 18.81
C SER A 203 -8.58 -13.09 17.59
N VAL A 204 -8.22 -13.94 16.62
CA VAL A 204 -9.06 -14.24 15.44
C VAL A 204 -10.42 -14.80 15.86
N LEU A 205 -10.45 -15.69 16.85
CA LEU A 205 -11.70 -16.23 17.38
C LEU A 205 -12.59 -15.13 17.99
N LYS A 206 -11.99 -14.22 18.78
CA LYS A 206 -12.70 -13.07 19.38
C LYS A 206 -13.28 -12.15 18.31
N TRP A 207 -12.50 -11.77 17.29
CA TRP A 207 -12.98 -10.90 16.21
C TRP A 207 -14.11 -11.54 15.41
N ARG A 208 -13.98 -12.83 15.09
CA ARG A 208 -15.04 -13.60 14.42
C ARG A 208 -16.36 -13.62 15.22
N GLN A 209 -16.28 -13.76 16.54
CA GLN A 209 -17.48 -13.72 17.40
C GLN A 209 -18.06 -12.31 17.52
N GLY A 210 -17.21 -11.28 17.62
CA GLY A 210 -17.63 -9.88 17.70
C GLY A 210 -18.43 -9.42 16.48
N LEU A 211 -18.01 -9.82 15.28
CA LEU A 211 -18.73 -9.51 14.04
C LEU A 211 -20.14 -10.13 13.99
N LYS A 212 -20.29 -11.38 14.45
CA LYS A 212 -21.61 -12.05 14.49
C LYS A 212 -22.63 -11.29 15.36
N ARG A 213 -22.18 -10.69 16.47
CA ARG A 213 -23.05 -9.93 17.37
C ARG A 213 -23.51 -8.60 16.78
N LYS A 214 -22.67 -7.93 15.98
CA LYS A 214 -23.01 -6.65 15.31
C LYS A 214 -24.00 -6.76 14.15
N HIS A 215 -24.24 -7.96 13.62
CA HIS A 215 -25.16 -8.18 12.48
C HIS A 215 -26.45 -8.91 12.88
N SER A 216 -26.64 -9.18 14.17
CA SER A 216 -27.82 -9.82 14.73
C SER A 216 -28.70 -8.86 15.56
N SER A 217 -28.42 -7.55 15.49
CA SER A 217 -29.07 -6.45 16.20
C SER A 217 -29.47 -5.36 15.21
#